data_AF-A0A1Y1Q7Z2-F1
#
_entry.id   AF-A0A1Y1Q7Z2-F1
#
_cell.length_a   1.000
_cell.length_b   1.000
_cell.length_c   1.000
_cell.angle_alpha   90.00
_cell.angle_beta   90.00
_cell.angle_gamma   90.00
#
_symmetry.space_group_name_H-M   'P 1'
#
loop_
_entity.id
_entity.type
_entity.pdbx_description
1 polymer ?
#
loop_
_entity_poly.entity_id
_entity_poly.type
_entity_poly.pdbx_seq_one_letter_code
_entity_poly.pdbx_strand_id
1 'polypeptide(L)' 'MAWSLDTLPLERMTLADKLALIERVWESLTQKNADFTSPAWHGELLRSRLTAVENGTVAFRPLDEVKQRLRRPTAP' A
#
# COMPACT_ATOMS: atom_id res chain seq x y z
N MET A 1 -22.43 17.48 -3.13
CA MET A 1 -22.86 16.26 -3.85
C MET A 1 -21.95 15.13 -3.42
N ALA A 2 -22.48 14.06 -2.83
CA ALA A 2 -21.69 12.87 -2.50
C ALA A 2 -21.41 12.10 -3.79
N TRP A 3 -20.15 11.85 -4.09
CA TRP A 3 -19.76 10.99 -5.21
C TRP A 3 -20.01 9.54 -4.78
N SER A 4 -20.81 8.78 -5.54
CA SER A 4 -20.94 7.33 -5.31
C SER A 4 -19.99 6.58 -6.24
N LEU A 5 -19.12 5.75 -5.67
CA LEU A 5 -18.22 4.86 -6.39
C LEU A 5 -18.98 3.82 -7.24
N ASP A 6 -20.26 3.57 -6.94
CA ASP A 6 -21.13 2.65 -7.68
C ASP A 6 -21.40 3.13 -9.12
N THR A 7 -21.14 4.41 -9.41
CA THR A 7 -21.33 4.99 -10.75
C THR A 7 -20.18 4.66 -11.71
N LEU A 8 -19.06 4.13 -11.22
CA LEU A 8 -17.95 3.70 -12.06
C LEU A 8 -18.33 2.36 -12.73
N PRO A 9 -18.29 2.26 -14.07
CA PRO A 9 -18.65 1.03 -14.78
C PRO A 9 -17.50 0.02 -14.73
N LEU A 10 -17.05 -0.36 -13.52
CA LEU A 10 -15.88 -1.19 -13.29
C LEU A 10 -15.98 -2.54 -14.02
N GLU A 11 -17.17 -3.14 -14.10
CA GLU A 11 -17.36 -4.42 -14.80
C GLU A 11 -17.20 -4.33 -16.32
N ARG A 12 -17.29 -3.12 -16.89
CA ARG A 12 -17.11 -2.88 -18.33
C ARG A 12 -15.69 -2.45 -18.68
N MET A 13 -14.85 -2.20 -17.69
CA MET A 13 -13.46 -1.77 -17.87
C MET A 13 -12.55 -2.96 -18.14
N THR A 14 -11.60 -2.79 -19.06
CA THR A 14 -10.51 -3.75 -19.20
C THR A 14 -9.59 -3.70 -17.97
N LEU A 15 -8.71 -4.69 -17.82
CA LEU A 15 -7.70 -4.66 -16.76
C LEU A 15 -6.82 -3.40 -16.86
N ALA A 16 -6.44 -3.00 -18.08
CA ALA A 16 -5.64 -1.80 -18.31
C ALA A 16 -6.37 -0.52 -17.85
N ASP A 17 -7.67 -0.41 -18.15
CA ASP A 17 -8.48 0.74 -17.72
C ASP A 17 -8.59 0.82 -16.20
N LYS A 18 -8.79 -0.33 -15.53
CA LYS A 18 -8.83 -0.40 -14.06
C LYS A 18 -7.50 0.04 -13.44
N LEU A 19 -6.37 -0.41 -14.00
CA LEU A 19 -5.05 -0.02 -13.54
C LEU A 19 -4.82 1.48 -13.73
N ALA A 20 -5.16 2.03 -14.90
CA ALA A 20 -5.06 3.46 -15.17
C ALA A 20 -5.94 4.31 -14.23
N LEU A 21 -7.13 3.83 -13.88
CA LEU A 21 -8.00 4.47 -12.91
C LEU A 21 -7.36 4.50 -11.52
N ILE A 22 -6.82 3.38 -11.05
CA ILE A 22 -6.11 3.30 -9.75
C ILE A 22 -4.93 4.29 -9.74
N GLU A 23 -4.13 4.32 -10.81
CA GLU A 23 -2.98 5.23 -10.93
C GLU A 23 -3.42 6.70 -10.83
N ARG A 24 -4.53 7.07 -11.49
CA ARG A 24 -5.06 8.43 -11.43
C ARG A 24 -5.56 8.80 -10.03
N VAL A 25 -6.23 7.89 -9.35
CA VAL A 25 -6.64 8.10 -7.95
C VAL A 25 -5.41 8.30 -7.07
N TRP A 26 -4.39 7.47 -7.24
CA TRP A 26 -3.14 7.56 -6.50
C TRP A 26 -2.42 8.91 -6.72
N GLU A 27 -2.31 9.35 -7.98
CA GLU A 27 -1.76 10.65 -8.33
C GLU A 27 -2.53 11.80 -7.67
N SER A 28 -3.88 11.75 -7.67
CA SER A 28 -4.70 12.76 -7.01
C SER A 28 -4.48 12.82 -5.50
N LEU A 29 -4.22 11.68 -4.84
CA LEU A 29 -3.96 11.63 -3.40
C LEU A 29 -2.60 12.22 -3.04
N THR A 30 -1.60 11.99 -3.87
CA THR A 30 -0.22 12.47 -3.64
C THR A 30 -0.05 13.97 -3.93
N GLN A 31 -0.83 14.54 -4.85
CA GLN A 31 -0.80 15.97 -5.17
C GLN A 31 -1.53 16.85 -4.13
N LYS A 32 -2.52 16.31 -3.41
CA LYS A 32 -3.31 17.03 -2.38
C LYS A 32 -2.86 16.67 -0.95
N ASN A 33 -1.56 16.73 -0.71
CA ASN A 33 -0.91 16.36 0.56
C ASN A 33 -1.20 17.29 1.76
N ALA A 34 -2.15 18.23 1.67
CA ALA A 34 -2.37 19.22 2.73
C ALA A 34 -3.08 18.64 3.97
N ASP A 35 -3.96 17.66 3.79
CA ASP A 35 -4.84 17.19 4.87
C ASP A 35 -4.45 15.82 5.46
N PHE A 36 -3.46 15.14 4.87
CA PHE A 36 -2.98 13.84 5.36
C PHE A 36 -1.61 13.98 6.01
N THR A 37 -1.59 14.04 7.35
CA THR A 37 -0.35 13.97 8.11
C THR A 37 -0.09 12.53 8.55
N SER A 38 1.13 12.04 8.34
CA SER A 38 1.55 10.76 8.92
C SER A 38 1.42 10.81 10.45
N PRO A 39 1.05 9.71 11.11
CA PRO A 39 1.05 9.64 12.57
C PRO A 39 2.42 10.01 13.15
N ALA A 40 2.44 10.66 14.32
CA ALA A 40 3.67 11.13 14.96
C ALA A 40 4.73 10.03 15.17
N TRP A 41 4.30 8.77 15.38
CA TRP A 41 5.19 7.63 15.57
C TRP A 41 5.84 7.12 14.28
N HIS A 42 5.31 7.48 13.11
CA HIS A 42 5.68 6.85 11.84
C HIS A 42 7.14 7.11 11.47
N GLY A 43 7.61 8.34 11.64
CA GLY A 43 8.99 8.71 11.35
C GLY A 43 10.02 7.99 12.23
N GLU A 44 9.70 7.80 13.51
CA GLU A 44 10.57 7.07 14.46
C GLU A 44 10.73 5.60 14.03
N LEU A 45 9.62 4.94 13.70
CA LEU A 45 9.64 3.55 13.28
C LEU A 45 10.42 3.35 11.99
N LEU A 46 10.25 4.25 11.01
CA LEU A 46 11.00 4.19 9.74
C LEU A 46 12.50 4.34 9.98
N ARG A 47 12.91 5.29 10.84
CA ARG A 47 14.32 5.50 11.17
C ARG A 47 14.94 4.29 11.85
N SER A 48 14.24 3.74 12.85
CA SER A 48 14.68 2.51 13.54
C SER A 48 14.85 1.33 12.57
N ARG A 49 13.90 1.15 11.65
CA ARG A 49 13.99 0.09 10.63
C ARG A 49 15.13 0.31 9.65
N LEU A 50 15.35 1.55 9.21
CA LEU A 50 16.46 1.88 8.31
C LEU A 50 17.81 1.61 8.96
N THR A 51 18.00 2.06 10.20
CA THR A 51 19.23 1.79 10.97
C THR A 51 19.48 0.30 11.14
N ALA A 52 18.44 -0.51 11.35
CA ALA A 52 18.58 -1.96 11.43
C ALA A 52 19.05 -2.57 10.10
N VAL A 53 18.56 -2.06 8.96
CA VAL A 53 19.02 -2.48 7.62
C VAL A 53 20.49 -2.13 7.42
N GLU A 54 20.88 -0.90 7.74
CA GLU A 54 22.26 -0.43 7.61
C GLU A 54 23.23 -1.22 8.49
N ASN A 55 22.80 -1.58 9.69
CA ASN A 55 23.59 -2.40 10.63
C ASN A 55 23.57 -3.90 10.30
N GLY A 56 22.85 -4.33 9.25
CA GLY A 56 22.74 -5.74 8.87
C GLY A 56 22.00 -6.62 9.86
N THR A 57 21.15 -6.04 10.73
CA THR A 57 20.42 -6.77 11.77
C THR A 57 19.03 -7.24 11.34
N VAL A 58 18.70 -7.06 10.05
CA VAL A 58 17.42 -7.47 9.45
C VAL A 58 17.64 -8.52 8.38
N ALA A 59 16.75 -9.51 8.35
CA ALA A 59 16.71 -10.51 7.29
C ALA A 59 15.62 -10.17 6.27
N PHE A 60 16.00 -10.05 5.01
CA PHE A 60 15.05 -9.98 3.90
C PHE A 60 14.58 -11.38 3.55
N ARG A 61 13.29 -11.52 3.20
CA ARG A 61 12.73 -12.78 2.72
C ARG A 61 12.17 -12.60 1.32
N PRO A 62 12.31 -13.61 0.44
CA PRO A 62 11.63 -13.61 -0.85
C PRO A 62 10.11 -13.42 -0.68
N LEU A 63 9.53 -12.61 -1.56
CA LEU A 63 8.10 -12.32 -1.52
C LEU A 63 7.25 -13.60 -1.65
N ASP A 64 7.72 -14.58 -2.43
CA ASP A 64 6.99 -15.84 -2.61
C ASP A 64 6.96 -16.67 -1.33
N GLU A 65 8.03 -16.67 -0.53
CA GLU A 65 8.03 -17.31 0.80
C GLU A 65 7.02 -16.62 1.73
N VAL A 66 6.97 -15.29 1.71
CA VAL A 66 6.01 -14.52 2.50
C VAL A 66 4.57 -14.83 2.07
N LYS A 67 4.29 -14.88 0.76
CA LYS A 67 2.98 -15.25 0.21
C LYS A 67 2.58 -16.66 0.63
N GLN A 68 3.50 -17.63 0.56
CA GLN A 68 3.23 -19.01 0.99
C GLN A 68 2.90 -19.08 2.48
N ARG A 69 3.66 -18.38 3.33
CA ARG A 69 3.39 -18.30 4.77
C ARG A 69 2.01 -17.73 5.08
N LEU A 70 1.61 -16.65 4.41
CA LEU A 70 0.32 -15.98 4.65
C LEU A 70 -0.89 -16.80 4.15
N ARG A 71 -0.69 -17.71 3.20
CA ARG A 71 -1.73 -18.63 2.71
C ARG A 71 -1.96 -19.82 3.63
N ARG A 72 -1.05 -20.09 4.57
CA ARG A 72 -1.25 -21.15 5.56
C ARG A 72 -2.24 -20.65 6.61
N PRO A 73 -3.31 -21.40 6.93
CA PRO A 73 -4.17 -21.05 8.04
C PRO A 73 -3.32 -20.93 9.30
N THR A 74 -3.42 -19.81 10.01
CA THR A 74 -2.92 -19.73 11.37
C THR A 74 -3.64 -20.83 12.15
N ALA A 75 -2.91 -21.81 12.68
CA ALA A 75 -3.50 -22.74 13.64
C ALA A 75 -4.07 -21.90 14.82
N PRO A 76 -5.24 -22.27 15.34
CA PRO A 76 -5.86 -21.53 16.45
C PRO A 76 -4.96 -21.48 17.69
#